data_AF-A0A926HGQ7-F1
#
_entry.id   AF-A0A926HGQ7-F1
#
_cell.length_a   1.000
_cell.length_b   1.000
_cell.length_c   1.000
_cell.angle_alpha   90.00
_cell.angle_beta   90.00
_cell.angle_gamma   90.00
#
_symmetry.space_group_name_H-M   'P 1'
#
loop_
_entity.id
_entity.type
_entity.pdbx_description
1 polymer ?
#
loop_
_entity_poly.entity_id
_entity_poly.type
_entity_poly.pdbx_seq_one_letter_code
_entity_poly.pdbx_strand_id
1 'polypeptide(L)'
;MFGKFLHFISSLFRQAPTPVPVVPTQPAEPATQRPGRPPSSSMDHTLRAIKANPSISPAQLAAQLSLSTSYAGTLLRRAKAKAPQPKVTPIKQPARIHAVLAASPAAVSPAQGDPGLQSVVAELTTRLDKTEETLQHLRVSGPKSNVSWDLNRRTDVIRRSLKGETNGGIAHELSIPSGEVDFILKVHKILAGTA
;
A
#
# COMPACT_ATOMS: atom_id res chain seq x y z
N MET A 1 -0.10 64.01 -40.77
CA MET A 1 0.42 63.79 -39.39
C MET A 1 0.40 62.29 -39.10
N PHE A 2 1.43 61.58 -39.52
CA PHE A 2 1.64 60.15 -39.20
C PHE A 2 2.88 60.09 -38.32
N GLY A 3 2.74 59.59 -37.09
CA GLY A 3 3.90 59.39 -36.25
C GLY A 3 3.51 58.96 -34.84
N LYS A 4 4.16 57.88 -34.40
CA LYS A 4 4.23 57.33 -33.03
C LYS A 4 3.11 56.38 -32.66
N PHE A 5 3.25 55.09 -33.01
CA PHE A 5 2.67 54.02 -32.20
C PHE A 5 3.36 52.65 -32.38
N LEU A 6 4.69 52.61 -32.48
CA LEU A 6 5.42 51.33 -32.55
C LEU A 6 6.77 51.46 -31.82
N HIS A 7 6.76 51.39 -30.49
CA HIS A 7 7.94 51.09 -29.67
C HIS A 7 7.50 50.71 -28.25
N PHE A 8 6.96 49.49 -28.04
CA PHE A 8 6.77 48.99 -26.66
C PHE A 8 6.70 47.46 -26.49
N ILE A 9 7.30 46.65 -27.36
CA ILE A 9 7.34 45.17 -27.16
C ILE A 9 8.72 44.60 -27.46
N SER A 10 9.76 45.12 -26.80
CA SER A 10 11.11 44.54 -26.88
C SER A 10 11.92 44.88 -25.64
N SER A 11 11.48 44.47 -24.45
CA SER A 11 12.38 44.29 -23.29
C SER A 11 11.64 43.63 -22.12
N LEU A 12 11.42 42.32 -22.19
CA LEU A 12 11.13 41.50 -21.01
C LEU A 12 12.07 40.28 -21.05
N PHE A 13 13.32 40.60 -20.72
CA PHE A 13 14.22 39.82 -19.89
C PHE A 13 14.10 38.29 -19.98
N ARG A 14 14.90 37.78 -20.92
CA ARG A 14 15.45 36.42 -20.93
C ARG A 14 16.45 36.29 -19.76
N GLN A 15 15.97 35.96 -18.56
CA GLN A 15 16.86 35.54 -17.47
C GLN A 15 17.34 34.11 -17.75
N ALA A 16 18.63 33.97 -18.09
CA ALA A 16 19.28 32.68 -18.18
C ALA A 16 19.35 32.05 -16.77
N PRO A 17 19.04 30.75 -16.60
CA PRO A 17 19.16 30.08 -15.33
C PRO A 17 20.62 30.05 -14.90
N THR A 18 20.91 30.54 -13.70
CA THR A 18 22.23 30.45 -13.08
C THR A 18 22.55 28.97 -12.79
N PRO A 19 23.75 28.47 -13.14
CA PRO A 19 24.14 27.11 -12.81
C PRO A 19 24.31 26.97 -11.30
N VAL A 20 23.49 26.12 -10.69
CA VAL A 20 23.59 25.77 -9.27
C VAL A 20 24.88 24.96 -9.07
N PRO A 21 25.75 25.29 -8.10
CA PRO A 21 26.95 24.52 -7.83
C PRO A 21 26.55 23.10 -7.39
N VAL A 22 26.95 22.11 -8.19
CA VAL A 22 26.79 20.70 -7.89
C VAL A 22 27.72 20.36 -6.73
N VAL A 23 27.18 20.31 -5.52
CA VAL A 23 27.89 19.78 -4.36
C VAL A 23 28.10 18.28 -4.61
N PRO A 24 29.35 17.77 -4.66
CA PRO A 24 29.60 16.35 -4.84
C PRO A 24 28.98 15.60 -3.66
N THR A 25 27.95 14.80 -3.95
CA THR A 25 27.33 13.91 -2.99
C THR A 25 28.33 12.80 -2.70
N GLN A 26 28.98 12.87 -1.55
CA GLN A 26 29.83 11.80 -1.05
C GLN A 26 29.02 10.49 -0.98
N PRO A 27 29.61 9.36 -1.40
CA PRO A 27 28.97 8.05 -1.26
C PRO A 27 28.69 7.79 0.22
N ALA A 28 27.40 7.62 0.55
CA ALA A 28 26.98 7.30 1.90
C ALA A 28 27.58 5.96 2.32
N GLU A 29 28.47 6.01 3.33
CA GLU A 29 28.98 4.83 4.00
C GLU A 29 27.82 3.99 4.57
N PRO A 30 27.96 2.65 4.59
CA PRO A 30 26.95 1.76 5.16
C PRO A 30 26.71 2.14 6.62
N ALA A 31 25.47 2.54 6.94
CA ALA A 31 25.07 2.93 8.28
C ALA A 31 25.33 1.79 9.27
N THR A 32 26.45 1.88 10.00
CA THR A 32 26.71 1.10 11.21
C THR A 32 25.51 1.23 12.14
N GLN A 33 24.88 0.10 12.45
CA GLN A 33 23.70 0.00 13.30
C GLN A 33 24.02 0.60 14.67
N ARG A 34 23.52 1.81 14.93
CA ARG A 34 23.70 2.48 16.22
C ARG A 34 23.05 1.63 17.32
N PRO A 35 23.70 1.47 18.48
CA PRO A 35 23.12 0.75 19.61
C PRO A 35 21.76 1.37 19.96
N GLY A 36 20.74 0.50 20.10
CA GLY A 36 19.35 0.90 20.19
C GLY A 36 19.10 1.88 21.33
N ARG A 37 18.57 3.06 20.99
CA ARG A 37 18.13 4.05 21.98
C ARG A 37 17.13 3.38 22.95
N PRO A 38 17.25 3.60 24.28
CA PRO A 38 16.31 3.03 25.23
C PRO A 38 14.87 3.43 24.88
N PRO A 39 13.89 2.55 25.11
CA PRO A 39 12.49 2.87 24.89
C PRO A 39 12.13 4.14 25.68
N SER A 40 11.30 5.00 25.09
CA SER A 40 10.78 6.17 25.82
C SER A 40 9.94 5.69 27.01
N SER A 41 9.90 6.48 28.08
CA SER A 41 9.10 6.18 29.28
C SER A 41 7.64 5.80 28.93
N SER A 42 7.04 6.48 27.95
CA SER A 42 5.69 6.18 27.46
C SER A 42 5.54 4.77 26.88
N MET A 43 6.60 4.22 26.27
CA MET A 43 6.61 2.86 25.73
C MET A 43 6.63 1.82 26.85
N ASP A 44 7.38 2.06 27.93
CA ASP A 44 7.42 1.16 29.09
C ASP A 44 6.06 1.13 29.81
N HIS A 45 5.41 2.28 29.95
CA HIS A 45 4.04 2.35 30.47
C HIS A 45 3.04 1.62 29.56
N THR A 46 3.20 1.74 28.24
CA THR A 46 2.37 1.01 27.28
C THR A 46 2.56 -0.50 27.40
N LEU A 47 3.79 -0.99 27.55
CA LEU A 47 4.07 -2.41 27.74
C LEU A 47 3.49 -2.95 29.04
N ARG A 48 3.55 -2.18 30.14
CA ARG A 48 2.89 -2.55 31.41
C ARG A 48 1.37 -2.61 31.26
N ALA A 49 0.77 -1.64 30.56
CA ALA A 49 -0.68 -1.62 30.32
C ALA A 49 -1.14 -2.82 29.48
N ILE A 50 -0.40 -3.18 28.43
CA ILE A 50 -0.68 -4.39 27.61
C ILE A 50 -0.52 -5.67 28.44
N LYS A 51 0.48 -5.74 29.32
CA LYS A 51 0.69 -6.91 30.19
C LYS A 51 -0.47 -7.09 31.18
N ALA A 52 -1.02 -6.00 31.71
CA ALA A 52 -2.18 -6.03 32.60
C ALA A 52 -3.50 -6.32 31.86
N ASN A 53 -3.66 -5.77 30.65
CA ASN A 53 -4.83 -5.99 29.81
C ASN A 53 -4.42 -6.14 28.32
N PRO A 54 -4.32 -7.39 27.81
CA PRO A 54 -3.91 -7.66 26.42
C PRO A 54 -4.85 -7.08 25.36
N SER A 55 -6.11 -6.82 25.74
CA SER A 55 -7.18 -6.35 24.87
C SER A 55 -7.43 -4.84 24.99
N ILE A 56 -6.51 -4.09 25.60
CA ILE A 56 -6.64 -2.63 25.76
C ILE A 56 -6.80 -1.93 24.41
N SER A 57 -7.84 -1.09 24.29
CA SER A 57 -8.09 -0.34 23.07
C SER A 57 -7.19 0.90 22.98
N PRO A 58 -6.90 1.43 21.77
CA PRO A 58 -6.14 2.67 21.61
C PRO A 58 -6.75 3.86 22.35
N ALA A 59 -8.09 3.94 22.43
CA ALA A 59 -8.81 5.00 23.14
C ALA A 59 -8.61 4.92 24.65
N GLN A 60 -8.68 3.71 25.22
CA GLN A 60 -8.45 3.47 26.65
C GLN A 60 -6.99 3.80 27.03
N LEU A 61 -6.03 3.36 26.21
CA LEU A 61 -4.62 3.66 26.43
C LEU A 61 -4.32 5.17 26.33
N ALA A 62 -4.95 5.85 25.37
CA ALA A 62 -4.83 7.30 25.20
C ALA A 62 -5.33 8.05 26.44
N ALA A 63 -6.49 7.66 26.99
CA ALA A 63 -7.01 8.24 28.21
C ALA A 63 -6.08 8.00 29.42
N GLN A 64 -5.55 6.78 29.55
CA GLN A 64 -4.68 6.39 30.67
C GLN A 64 -3.33 7.12 30.68
N LEU A 65 -2.76 7.41 29.51
CA LEU A 65 -1.45 8.04 29.37
C LEU A 65 -1.52 9.54 29.00
N SER A 66 -2.73 10.10 28.92
CA SER A 66 -2.97 11.48 28.45
C SER A 66 -2.30 11.76 27.09
N LEU A 67 -2.42 10.82 26.15
CA LEU A 67 -1.87 10.90 24.79
C LEU A 67 -2.99 11.05 23.76
N SER A 68 -2.64 11.46 22.54
CA SER A 68 -3.59 11.37 21.43
C SER A 68 -3.87 9.91 21.05
N THR A 69 -5.09 9.63 20.60
CA THR A 69 -5.53 8.29 20.16
C THR A 69 -4.67 7.73 19.03
N SER A 70 -4.27 8.58 18.08
CA SER A 70 -3.37 8.23 16.98
C SER A 70 -1.98 7.81 17.47
N TYR A 71 -1.44 8.54 18.45
CA TYR A 71 -0.13 8.22 19.02
C TYR A 71 -0.19 6.94 19.88
N ALA A 72 -1.24 6.75 20.68
CA ALA A 72 -1.48 5.53 21.44
C ALA A 72 -1.62 4.29 20.52
N GLY A 73 -2.31 4.42 19.38
CA GLY A 73 -2.38 3.36 18.36
C GLY A 73 -1.01 3.02 17.77
N THR A 74 -0.16 4.03 17.56
CA THR A 74 1.22 3.82 17.10
C THR A 74 2.07 3.10 18.15
N LEU A 75 1.93 3.45 19.43
CA LEU A 75 2.62 2.76 20.53
C LEU A 75 2.18 1.31 20.66
N LEU A 76 0.87 1.02 20.59
CA LEU A 76 0.35 -0.36 20.60
C LEU A 76 0.90 -1.19 19.44
N ARG A 77 0.93 -0.63 18.22
CA ARG A 77 1.50 -1.31 17.05
C ARG A 77 2.98 -1.65 17.26
N ARG A 78 3.76 -0.69 17.76
CA ARG A 78 5.19 -0.89 18.07
C ARG A 78 5.39 -1.91 19.18
N ALA A 79 4.54 -1.89 20.21
CA ALA A 79 4.62 -2.81 21.34
C ALA A 79 4.33 -4.25 20.91
N LYS A 80 3.30 -4.46 20.06
CA LYS A 80 2.98 -5.77 19.48
C LYS A 80 4.07 -6.28 18.54
N ALA A 81 4.75 -5.39 17.81
CA ALA A 81 5.88 -5.76 16.96
C ALA A 81 7.14 -6.14 17.77
N LYS A 82 7.32 -5.58 18.97
CA LYS A 82 8.42 -5.90 19.89
C LYS A 82 8.13 -7.09 20.81
N ALA A 83 6.85 -7.39 21.06
CA ALA A 83 6.48 -8.61 21.75
C ALA A 83 7.08 -9.79 20.97
N PRO A 84 7.73 -10.76 21.64
CA PRO A 84 8.25 -11.94 20.97
C PRO A 84 7.05 -12.63 20.34
N GLN A 85 6.86 -12.43 19.04
CA GLN A 85 5.85 -13.17 18.32
C GLN A 85 6.19 -14.64 18.54
N PRO A 86 5.23 -15.49 18.93
CA PRO A 86 5.48 -16.92 18.97
C PRO A 86 6.03 -17.26 17.60
N LYS A 87 7.31 -17.66 17.58
CA LYS A 87 8.01 -18.02 16.36
C LYS A 87 7.13 -19.08 15.74
N VAL A 88 6.37 -18.69 14.71
CA VAL A 88 5.55 -19.61 13.96
C VAL A 88 6.59 -20.47 13.29
N THR A 89 6.95 -21.57 13.95
CA THR A 89 7.69 -22.66 13.33
C THR A 89 6.89 -22.93 12.08
N PRO A 90 7.49 -22.77 10.88
CA PRO A 90 6.81 -23.21 9.67
C PRO A 90 6.42 -24.65 9.98
N ILE A 91 5.12 -24.90 10.05
CA ILE A 91 4.59 -26.25 10.18
C ILE A 91 5.17 -26.92 8.94
N LYS A 92 6.22 -27.71 9.14
CA LYS A 92 6.73 -28.65 8.17
C LYS A 92 5.51 -29.50 7.87
N GLN A 93 4.86 -29.20 6.73
CA GLN A 93 3.68 -29.93 6.28
C GLN A 93 4.01 -31.41 6.50
N PRO A 94 3.24 -32.13 7.34
CA PRO A 94 3.35 -33.57 7.29
C PRO A 94 2.91 -33.94 5.87
N ALA A 95 3.87 -34.33 5.06
CA ALA A 95 3.66 -35.13 3.87
C ALA A 95 2.98 -36.42 4.34
N ARG A 96 1.66 -36.39 4.55
CA ARG A 96 0.77 -37.51 4.89
C ARG A 96 -0.67 -37.00 5.08
N ILE A 97 -1.30 -36.59 3.98
CA ILE A 97 -2.75 -36.81 3.82
C ILE A 97 -2.96 -37.47 2.45
N HIS A 98 -2.31 -38.61 2.26
CA HIS A 98 -2.64 -39.60 1.24
C HIS A 98 -2.86 -40.94 1.94
N ALA A 99 -3.75 -41.01 2.94
CA ALA A 99 -4.11 -42.29 3.57
C ALA A 99 -5.35 -42.25 4.49
N VAL A 100 -6.36 -41.40 4.26
CA VAL A 100 -7.67 -41.58 4.91
C VAL A 100 -8.78 -41.12 3.95
N LEU A 101 -9.00 -41.88 2.88
CA LEU A 101 -10.25 -41.85 2.11
C LEU A 101 -10.51 -43.21 1.44
N ALA A 102 -10.08 -44.29 2.10
CA ALA A 102 -10.57 -45.65 1.87
C ALA A 102 -11.74 -46.00 2.81
N ALA A 103 -12.50 -44.99 3.26
CA ALA A 103 -13.80 -45.20 3.85
C ALA A 103 -14.83 -44.85 2.78
N SER A 104 -15.28 -45.89 2.08
CA SER A 104 -16.48 -45.89 1.25
C SER A 104 -17.68 -45.41 2.07
N PRO A 105 -18.34 -44.29 1.73
CA PRO A 105 -19.75 -44.14 2.00
C PRO A 105 -20.48 -44.63 0.75
N ALA A 106 -21.26 -45.68 0.98
CA ALA A 106 -22.43 -46.12 0.23
C ALA A 106 -22.83 -45.23 -0.96
N ALA A 107 -22.99 -45.91 -2.11
CA ALA A 107 -23.75 -45.46 -3.26
C ALA A 107 -24.95 -44.59 -2.86
N VAL A 108 -24.76 -43.27 -2.91
CA VAL A 108 -25.86 -42.32 -3.03
C VAL A 108 -26.23 -42.40 -4.50
N SER A 109 -27.19 -43.25 -4.82
CA SER A 109 -27.89 -43.20 -6.10
C SER A 109 -28.19 -41.73 -6.40
N PRO A 110 -27.81 -41.21 -7.58
CA PRO A 110 -28.20 -39.86 -7.95
C PRO A 110 -29.72 -39.85 -8.06
N ALA A 111 -30.38 -39.46 -6.96
CA ALA A 111 -31.75 -38.98 -7.02
C ALA A 111 -31.77 -37.94 -8.14
N GLN A 112 -32.69 -38.11 -9.08
CA GLN A 112 -32.88 -37.28 -10.27
C GLN A 112 -32.99 -35.80 -9.88
N GLY A 113 -31.85 -35.17 -9.66
CA GLY A 113 -31.74 -33.77 -9.30
C GLY A 113 -31.96 -32.96 -10.55
N ASP A 114 -32.83 -31.95 -10.44
CA ASP A 114 -33.20 -31.04 -11.52
C ASP A 114 -31.99 -30.72 -12.42
N PRO A 115 -32.07 -30.99 -13.74
CA PRO A 115 -30.95 -30.80 -14.66
C PRO A 115 -30.46 -29.35 -14.68
N GLY A 116 -31.32 -28.40 -14.33
CA GLY A 116 -30.97 -26.98 -14.18
C GLY A 116 -30.08 -26.69 -12.97
N LEU A 117 -30.16 -27.46 -11.87
CA LEU A 117 -29.25 -27.28 -10.73
C LEU A 117 -27.87 -27.87 -11.01
N GLN A 118 -27.80 -28.98 -11.75
CA GLN A 118 -26.53 -29.61 -12.09
C GLN A 118 -25.67 -28.73 -13.00
N SER A 119 -26.28 -27.97 -13.93
CA SER A 119 -25.55 -27.03 -14.79
C SER A 119 -24.99 -25.84 -14.00
N VAL A 120 -25.78 -25.28 -13.07
CA VAL A 120 -25.34 -24.18 -12.20
C VAL A 120 -24.19 -24.63 -11.29
N VAL A 121 -24.28 -25.83 -10.71
CA VAL A 121 -23.20 -26.39 -9.91
C VAL A 121 -21.94 -26.52 -10.76
N ALA A 122 -22.02 -27.12 -11.96
CA ALA A 122 -20.88 -27.28 -12.86
C ALA A 122 -20.24 -25.94 -13.27
N GLU A 123 -21.06 -24.91 -13.53
CA GLU A 123 -20.56 -23.57 -13.84
C GLU A 123 -19.81 -22.97 -12.64
N LEU A 124 -20.38 -23.07 -11.44
CA LEU A 124 -19.76 -22.57 -10.22
C LEU A 124 -18.44 -23.27 -9.90
N THR A 125 -18.34 -24.58 -10.09
CA THR A 125 -17.07 -25.32 -9.94
C THR A 125 -16.04 -24.81 -10.94
N THR A 126 -16.43 -24.64 -12.21
CA THR A 126 -15.52 -24.14 -13.25
C THR A 126 -15.02 -22.72 -12.94
N ARG A 127 -15.90 -21.85 -12.41
CA ARG A 127 -15.52 -20.50 -11.98
C ARG A 127 -14.60 -20.51 -10.76
N LEU A 128 -14.80 -21.46 -9.84
CA LEU A 128 -13.92 -21.64 -8.69
C LEU A 128 -12.53 -22.11 -9.14
N ASP A 129 -12.45 -23.14 -9.98
CA ASP A 129 -11.17 -23.67 -10.47
C ASP A 129 -10.36 -22.57 -11.18
N LYS A 130 -11.03 -21.76 -12.02
CA LYS A 130 -10.39 -20.64 -12.72
C LYS A 130 -9.89 -19.54 -11.78
N THR A 131 -10.65 -19.24 -10.73
CA THR A 131 -10.22 -18.23 -9.74
C THR A 131 -9.08 -18.75 -8.88
N GLU A 132 -9.07 -20.04 -8.54
CA GLU A 132 -7.99 -20.69 -7.81
C GLU A 132 -6.70 -20.73 -8.65
N GLU A 133 -6.77 -21.07 -9.93
CA GLU A 133 -5.63 -21.02 -10.86
C GLU A 133 -5.06 -19.60 -10.97
N THR A 134 -5.93 -18.58 -11.05
CA THR A 134 -5.52 -17.18 -11.09
C THR A 134 -4.79 -16.76 -9.80
N LEU A 135 -5.31 -17.16 -8.63
CA LEU A 135 -4.69 -16.88 -7.35
C LEU A 135 -3.36 -17.61 -7.19
N GLN A 136 -3.27 -18.84 -7.67
CA GLN A 136 -2.04 -19.62 -7.65
C GLN A 136 -0.97 -18.95 -8.52
N HIS A 137 -1.33 -18.49 -9.71
CA HIS A 137 -0.44 -17.71 -10.58
C HIS A 137 0.04 -16.41 -9.90
N LEU A 138 -0.86 -15.67 -9.24
CA LEU A 138 -0.49 -14.47 -8.49
C LEU A 138 0.42 -14.75 -7.29
N ARG A 139 0.19 -15.88 -6.60
CA ARG A 139 1.01 -16.31 -5.46
C ARG A 139 2.43 -16.69 -5.88
N VAL A 140 2.59 -17.37 -7.02
CA VAL A 140 3.89 -17.73 -7.58
C VAL A 140 4.62 -16.52 -8.15
N SER A 141 3.88 -15.59 -8.78
CA SER A 141 4.47 -14.38 -9.39
C SER A 141 4.98 -13.35 -8.37
N GLY A 142 4.58 -13.48 -7.10
CA GLY A 142 4.89 -12.50 -6.06
C GLY A 142 4.25 -11.12 -6.30
N PRO A 143 4.28 -10.22 -5.31
CA PRO A 143 3.88 -8.84 -5.54
C PRO A 143 4.84 -8.24 -6.56
N LYS A 144 4.32 -7.85 -7.74
CA LYS A 144 5.11 -7.13 -8.75
C LYS A 144 5.79 -5.95 -8.06
N SER A 145 7.12 -5.94 -8.02
CA SER A 145 7.95 -4.97 -7.29
C SER A 145 7.63 -3.51 -7.64
N ASN A 146 6.99 -3.29 -8.79
CA ASN A 146 6.54 -1.99 -9.28
C ASN A 146 5.38 -1.38 -8.46
N VAL A 147 4.63 -2.17 -7.69
CA VAL A 147 3.45 -1.67 -6.95
C VAL A 147 3.83 -0.73 -5.80
N SER A 148 4.99 -0.92 -5.15
CA SER A 148 5.42 -0.01 -4.08
C SER A 148 5.93 1.34 -4.62
N TRP A 149 6.48 1.33 -5.83
CA TRP A 149 6.96 2.54 -6.51
C TRP A 149 5.79 3.40 -7.02
N ASP A 150 4.69 2.76 -7.42
CA ASP A 150 3.47 3.40 -7.91
C ASP A 150 2.74 4.21 -6.82
N LEU A 151 2.75 3.75 -5.56
CA LEU A 151 2.03 4.44 -4.47
C LEU A 151 2.58 5.85 -4.17
N ASN A 152 3.90 5.99 -4.13
CA ASN A 152 4.55 7.29 -3.91
C ASN A 152 4.29 8.23 -5.10
N ARG A 153 4.42 7.73 -6.33
CA ARG A 153 4.13 8.49 -7.56
C ARG A 153 2.68 8.97 -7.60
N ARG A 154 1.72 8.09 -7.31
CA ARG A 154 0.31 8.45 -7.22
C ARG A 154 0.06 9.56 -6.20
N THR A 155 0.69 9.47 -5.03
CA THR A 155 0.55 10.48 -3.97
C THR A 155 1.14 11.82 -4.40
N ASP A 156 2.28 11.82 -5.09
CA ASP A 156 2.92 13.04 -5.59
C ASP A 156 2.11 13.68 -6.73
N VAL A 157 1.55 12.89 -7.65
CA VAL A 157 0.64 13.37 -8.70
C VAL A 157 -0.56 14.08 -8.09
N ILE A 158 -1.21 13.46 -7.10
CA ILE A 158 -2.37 14.06 -6.41
C ILE A 158 -1.97 15.35 -5.70
N ARG A 159 -0.85 15.35 -4.95
CA ARG A 159 -0.39 16.52 -4.20
C ARG A 159 -0.11 17.72 -5.12
N ARG A 160 0.53 17.48 -6.26
CA ARG A 160 0.86 18.51 -7.25
C ARG A 160 -0.36 19.01 -8.00
N SER A 161 -1.29 18.12 -8.34
CA SER A 161 -2.57 18.51 -8.95
C SER A 161 -3.38 19.39 -8.00
N LEU A 162 -3.42 19.07 -6.70
CA LEU A 162 -4.07 19.91 -5.68
C LEU A 162 -3.40 21.28 -5.51
N LYS A 163 -2.11 21.38 -5.82
CA LYS A 163 -1.35 22.64 -5.85
C LYS A 163 -1.61 23.48 -7.12
N GLY A 164 -2.37 22.95 -8.08
CA GLY A 164 -2.70 23.61 -9.34
C GLY A 164 -1.64 23.47 -10.43
N GLU A 165 -0.70 22.51 -10.30
CA GLU A 165 0.26 22.20 -11.36
C GLU A 165 -0.47 21.57 -12.56
N THR A 166 -0.04 21.89 -13.78
CA THR A 166 -0.65 21.34 -15.01
C THR A 166 -0.27 19.88 -15.18
N ASN A 167 -1.17 19.06 -15.75
CA ASN A 167 -0.92 17.62 -15.94
C ASN A 167 0.36 17.37 -16.76
N GLY A 168 0.64 18.21 -17.76
CA GLY A 168 1.87 18.16 -18.54
C GLY A 168 3.13 18.47 -17.73
N GLY A 169 3.07 19.44 -16.81
CA GLY A 169 4.16 19.75 -15.89
C GLY A 169 4.45 18.61 -14.92
N ILE A 170 3.41 18.00 -14.36
CA ILE A 170 3.50 16.85 -13.46
C ILE A 170 4.12 15.64 -14.19
N ALA A 171 3.65 15.36 -15.41
CA ALA A 171 4.15 14.27 -16.26
C ALA A 171 5.64 14.43 -16.56
N HIS A 172 6.07 15.64 -16.96
CA HIS A 172 7.46 15.95 -17.24
C HIS A 172 8.35 15.79 -16.01
N GLU A 173 7.94 16.35 -14.86
CA GLU A 173 8.78 16.35 -13.66
C GLU A 173 8.89 14.97 -12.99
N LEU A 174 7.83 14.17 -13.02
CA LEU A 174 7.84 12.82 -12.46
C LEU A 174 8.34 11.75 -13.44
N SER A 175 8.63 12.13 -14.70
CA SER A 175 8.96 11.20 -15.79
C SER A 175 7.91 10.10 -15.94
N ILE A 176 6.65 10.51 -16.02
CA ILE A 176 5.47 9.65 -16.15
C ILE A 176 4.74 10.02 -17.46
N PRO A 177 4.22 9.06 -18.24
CA PRO A 177 3.35 9.35 -19.38
C PRO A 177 2.17 10.24 -18.98
N SER A 178 1.82 11.22 -19.81
CA SER A 178 0.69 12.14 -19.56
C SER A 178 -0.64 11.40 -19.35
N GLY A 179 -0.90 10.34 -20.11
CA GLY A 179 -2.11 9.52 -19.96
C GLY A 179 -2.21 8.79 -18.61
N GLU A 180 -1.07 8.50 -17.98
CA GLU A 180 -1.04 7.87 -16.64
C GLU A 180 -1.35 8.89 -15.54
N VAL A 181 -0.88 10.13 -15.68
CA VAL A 181 -1.28 11.25 -14.81
C VAL A 181 -2.80 11.48 -14.88
N ASP A 182 -3.36 11.53 -16.09
CA ASP A 182 -4.80 11.70 -16.29
C ASP A 182 -5.60 10.55 -15.68
N PHE A 183 -5.14 9.31 -15.87
CA PHE A 183 -5.75 8.12 -15.27
C PHE A 183 -5.74 8.20 -13.73
N ILE A 184 -4.59 8.51 -13.13
CA ILE A 184 -4.46 8.63 -11.67
C ILE A 184 -5.43 9.67 -11.11
N LEU A 185 -5.49 10.85 -11.73
CA LEU A 185 -6.37 11.93 -11.29
C LEU A 185 -7.85 11.57 -11.48
N LYS A 186 -8.20 10.88 -12.57
CA LYS A 186 -9.56 10.41 -12.80
C LYS A 186 -10.00 9.38 -11.76
N VAL A 187 -9.17 8.39 -11.45
CA VAL A 187 -9.44 7.40 -10.41
C VAL A 187 -9.57 8.08 -9.04
N HIS A 188 -8.73 9.07 -8.73
CA HIS A 188 -8.83 9.83 -7.49
C HIS A 188 -10.17 10.58 -7.38
N LYS A 189 -10.62 11.26 -8.45
CA LYS A 189 -11.92 11.96 -8.47
C LYS A 189 -13.10 11.01 -8.23
N ILE A 190 -13.08 9.83 -8.83
CA ILE A 190 -14.13 8.80 -8.64
C ILE A 190 -14.16 8.35 -7.17
N LEU A 191 -12.99 8.05 -6.58
CA LEU A 191 -12.90 7.61 -5.19
C LEU A 191 -13.26 8.71 -4.18
N ALA A 192 -12.98 9.97 -4.51
CA ALA A 192 -13.35 11.12 -3.70
C ALA A 192 -14.84 11.49 -3.81
N GLY A 193 -15.59 10.89 -4.75
CA GLY A 193 -16.99 11.22 -5.01
C GLY A 193 -17.17 12.59 -5.67
N THR A 194 -16.14 13.11 -6.34
CA THR A 194 -16.13 14.44 -6.98
C THR A 194 -16.17 14.35 -8.51
N ALA A 195 -16.65 13.22 -9.06
CA ALA A 195 -16.65 12.91 -10.48
C ALA A 195 -17.99 13.24 -11.15
#